data_AF-A0AAI9XNF0-F1
#
_entry.id   AF-A0AAI9XNF0-F1
#
_cell.length_a   1.000
_cell.length_b   1.000
_cell.length_c   1.000
_cell.angle_alpha   90.00
_cell.angle_beta   90.00
_cell.angle_gamma   90.00
#
_symmetry.space_group_name_H-M   'P 1'
#
loop_
_entity.id
_entity.type
_entity.pdbx_description
1 polymer ?
#
loop_
_entity_poly.entity_id
_entity_poly.type
_entity_poly.pdbx_seq_one_letter_code
_entity_poly.pdbx_strand_id
1 'polypeptide(L)'
;MAAAAALPTFPRLVFTVFEPISLVGGFLGAVINPDWFISEQIVQGAISAAVPTAESDNARLVALQLGNIYLLMAMVGLAVLNLTNELKVVRGYLVALWIADLGHIYVCYHVMGLDRFLDVASWNSMAWGNVGVTALLCLTRTAYLLGLFGKDVPLKNLEKKQQ
;
A
#
# COMPACT_ATOMS: atom_id res chain seq x y z
N MET A 1 -8.17 -23.68 7.56
CA MET A 1 -8.84 -22.55 6.87
C MET A 1 -7.93 -21.34 7.03
N ALA A 2 -7.55 -20.66 5.94
CA ALA A 2 -6.54 -19.60 5.97
C ALA A 2 -6.88 -18.48 6.98
N ALA A 3 -5.87 -17.86 7.61
CA ALA A 3 -6.07 -16.79 8.59
C ALA A 3 -6.85 -15.58 8.02
N ALA A 4 -6.76 -15.33 6.70
CA ALA A 4 -7.62 -14.35 6.01
C ALA A 4 -9.13 -14.57 6.27
N ALA A 5 -9.58 -15.82 6.42
CA ALA A 5 -10.99 -16.13 6.69
C ALA A 5 -11.44 -15.75 8.11
N ALA A 6 -10.50 -15.57 9.04
CA ALA A 6 -10.77 -15.13 10.41
C ALA A 6 -10.90 -13.61 10.55
N LEU A 7 -10.44 -12.84 9.54
CA LEU A 7 -10.53 -11.38 9.51
C LEU A 7 -11.98 -10.91 9.29
N PRO A 8 -12.38 -9.78 9.89
CA PRO A 8 -13.65 -9.14 9.58
C PRO A 8 -13.75 -8.78 8.08
N THR A 9 -14.97 -8.76 7.54
CA THR A 9 -15.23 -8.68 6.09
C THR A 9 -14.55 -7.50 5.40
N PHE A 10 -14.62 -6.30 5.99
CA PHE A 10 -14.03 -5.09 5.40
C PHE A 10 -12.48 -5.14 5.39
N PRO A 11 -11.79 -5.33 6.53
CA PRO A 11 -10.33 -5.54 6.54
C PRO A 11 -9.88 -6.67 5.63
N ARG A 12 -10.63 -7.77 5.57
CA ARG A 12 -10.33 -8.89 4.67
C ARG A 12 -10.30 -8.44 3.21
N LEU A 13 -11.36 -7.77 2.74
CA LEU A 13 -11.42 -7.28 1.36
C LEU A 13 -10.30 -6.27 1.06
N VAL A 14 -10.00 -5.38 2.00
CA VAL A 14 -8.92 -4.40 1.81
C VAL A 14 -7.56 -5.10 1.69
N PHE A 15 -7.21 -5.97 2.63
CA PHE A 15 -5.86 -6.57 2.69
C PHE A 15 -5.65 -7.71 1.69
N THR A 16 -6.69 -8.46 1.30
CA THR A 16 -6.53 -9.61 0.39
C THR A 16 -6.83 -9.30 -1.06
N VAL A 17 -7.48 -8.17 -1.36
CA VAL A 17 -7.88 -7.81 -2.74
C VAL A 17 -7.34 -6.44 -3.11
N PHE A 18 -7.78 -5.39 -2.41
CA PHE A 18 -7.44 -4.01 -2.78
C PHE A 18 -5.94 -3.74 -2.68
N GLU A 19 -5.32 -4.13 -1.57
CA GLU A 19 -3.89 -3.93 -1.33
C GLU A 19 -3.01 -4.65 -2.38
N PRO A 20 -3.16 -5.97 -2.65
CA PRO A 20 -2.39 -6.63 -3.70
C PRO A 20 -2.58 -6.01 -5.08
N ILE A 21 -3.80 -5.61 -5.45
CA ILE A 21 -4.06 -4.96 -6.73
C ILE A 21 -3.35 -3.60 -6.80
N SER A 22 -3.40 -2.81 -5.72
CA SER A 22 -2.73 -1.51 -5.67
C SER A 22 -1.20 -1.63 -5.82
N LEU A 23 -0.60 -2.64 -5.17
CA LEU A 23 0.83 -2.94 -5.28
C LEU A 23 1.22 -3.42 -6.68
N VAL A 24 0.41 -4.26 -7.32
CA VAL A 24 0.62 -4.64 -8.73
C VAL A 24 0.50 -3.42 -9.65
N GLY A 25 -0.44 -2.51 -9.39
CA GLY A 25 -0.55 -1.25 -10.11
C GLY A 25 0.71 -0.39 -10.00
N GLY A 26 1.25 -0.25 -8.79
CA GLY A 26 2.52 0.44 -8.55
C GLY A 26 3.70 -0.22 -9.27
N PHE A 27 3.79 -1.55 -9.24
CA PHE A 27 4.81 -2.31 -9.98
C PHE A 27 4.73 -2.04 -11.49
N LEU A 28 3.53 -2.13 -12.07
CA LEU A 28 3.32 -1.89 -13.49
C LEU A 28 3.65 -0.44 -13.87
N GLY A 29 3.26 0.53 -13.05
CA GLY A 29 3.60 1.95 -13.26
C GLY A 29 5.11 2.17 -13.34
N ALA A 30 5.86 1.61 -12.40
CA ALA A 30 7.31 1.76 -12.35
C ALA A 30 8.05 1.02 -13.47
N VAL A 31 7.57 -0.15 -13.90
CA VAL A 31 8.28 -1.02 -14.87
C VAL A 31 7.92 -0.71 -16.32
N ILE A 32 6.68 -0.32 -16.62
CA ILE A 32 6.25 -0.03 -17.99
C ILE A 32 6.87 1.28 -18.50
N ASN A 33 6.88 2.32 -17.66
CA ASN A 33 7.44 3.62 -18.00
C ASN A 33 8.11 4.26 -16.78
N PRO A 34 9.36 3.89 -16.47
CA PRO A 34 10.07 4.41 -15.29
C PRO A 34 10.28 5.92 -15.36
N ASP A 35 10.47 6.50 -16.55
CA ASP A 35 10.66 7.95 -16.72
C ASP A 35 9.40 8.72 -16.33
N TRP A 36 8.23 8.28 -16.82
CA TRP A 36 6.96 8.85 -16.40
C TRP A 36 6.73 8.66 -14.90
N PHE A 37 6.97 7.45 -14.38
CA PHE A 37 6.79 7.15 -12.97
C PHE A 37 7.63 8.08 -12.07
N ILE A 38 8.88 8.36 -12.46
CA ILE A 38 9.75 9.30 -11.75
C ILE A 38 9.19 10.73 -11.83
N SER A 39 8.81 11.19 -13.02
CA SER A 39 8.32 12.57 -13.22
C SER A 39 7.03 12.88 -12.46
N GLU A 40 6.22 11.85 -12.17
CA GLU A 40 4.94 11.99 -11.47
C GLU A 40 5.06 11.88 -9.94
N GLN A 41 6.23 11.53 -9.38
CA GLN A 41 6.39 11.36 -7.92
C GLN A 41 6.11 12.66 -7.13
N ILE A 42 6.25 13.82 -7.77
CA ILE A 42 5.96 15.12 -7.18
C ILE A 42 4.97 15.85 -8.09
N VAL A 43 3.89 16.38 -7.50
CA VAL A 43 2.95 17.24 -8.21
C VAL A 43 3.69 18.49 -8.70
N GLN A 44 3.91 18.57 -10.01
CA GLN A 44 4.49 19.76 -10.63
C GLN A 44 3.42 20.85 -10.67
N GLY A 45 3.68 21.99 -10.01
CA GLY A 45 2.82 23.16 -10.15
C GLY A 45 2.85 23.70 -11.58
N ALA A 46 1.82 24.45 -11.98
CA ALA A 46 1.63 24.98 -13.34
C ALA A 46 2.81 25.81 -13.90
N ILE A 47 3.79 26.19 -13.07
CA ILE A 47 4.96 26.99 -13.43
C ILE A 47 6.19 26.12 -13.78
N SER A 48 6.17 24.83 -13.43
CA SER A 48 7.33 23.93 -13.56
C SER A 48 7.10 22.75 -14.50
N ALA A 49 6.25 22.92 -15.51
CA ALA A 49 6.18 22.03 -16.67
C ALA A 49 7.48 22.15 -17.51
N ALA A 50 8.62 21.88 -16.88
CA ALA A 50 9.85 21.63 -17.57
C ALA A 50 9.66 20.33 -18.36
N VAL A 51 9.91 20.41 -19.66
CA VAL A 51 9.98 19.25 -20.56
C VAL A 51 10.70 18.11 -19.83
N PRO A 52 10.15 16.88 -19.79
CA PRO A 52 10.81 15.77 -19.11
C PRO A 52 12.20 15.59 -19.71
N THR A 53 13.23 16.06 -19.02
CA THR A 53 14.60 15.68 -19.33
C THR A 53 14.70 14.19 -19.06
N ALA A 54 15.40 13.45 -19.93
CA ALA A 54 15.64 12.04 -19.69
C ALA A 54 16.18 11.85 -18.26
N GLU A 55 15.46 11.09 -17.45
CA GLU A 55 15.84 10.83 -16.07
C GLU A 55 17.17 10.09 -16.03
N SER A 56 17.97 10.33 -14.99
CA SER A 56 19.26 9.64 -14.86
C SER A 56 19.07 8.13 -14.77
N ASP A 57 20.01 7.35 -15.31
CA ASP A 57 19.97 5.89 -15.19
C ASP A 57 19.96 5.42 -13.72
N ASN A 58 20.53 6.22 -12.81
CA ASN A 58 20.43 6.00 -11.37
C ASN A 58 18.98 6.10 -10.88
N ALA A 59 18.24 7.14 -11.28
CA ALA A 59 16.84 7.32 -10.90
C ALA A 59 15.95 6.22 -11.48
N ARG A 60 16.19 5.83 -12.75
CA ARG A 60 15.52 4.70 -13.39
C ARG A 60 15.74 3.39 -12.65
N LEU A 61 16.97 3.10 -12.26
CA LEU A 61 17.30 1.89 -11.53
C LEU A 61 16.57 1.85 -10.17
N VAL A 62 16.54 2.97 -9.45
CA VAL A 62 15.81 3.08 -8.17
C VAL A 62 14.30 2.89 -8.38
N ALA A 63 13.71 3.48 -9.41
CA ALA A 63 12.30 3.31 -9.73
C ALA A 63 11.95 1.84 -10.05
N LEU A 64 12.78 1.16 -10.85
CA LEU A 64 12.60 -0.26 -11.17
C LEU A 64 12.75 -1.16 -9.94
N GLN A 65 13.72 -0.86 -9.05
CA GLN A 65 13.88 -1.57 -7.78
C GLN A 65 12.66 -1.38 -6.86
N LEU A 66 12.12 -0.16 -6.80
CA LEU A 66 10.90 0.14 -6.05
C LEU A 66 9.69 -0.63 -6.62
N GLY A 67 9.53 -0.65 -7.94
CA GLY A 67 8.51 -1.45 -8.61
C GLY A 67 8.63 -2.94 -8.23
N ASN A 68 9.84 -3.50 -8.30
CA ASN A 68 10.09 -4.90 -7.90
C ASN A 68 9.70 -5.18 -6.44
N ILE A 69 9.99 -4.24 -5.52
CA ILE A 69 9.57 -4.35 -4.11
C ILE A 69 8.04 -4.33 -3.99
N TYR A 70 7.32 -3.53 -4.78
CA TYR A 70 5.86 -3.54 -4.75
C TYR A 70 5.29 -4.91 -5.12
N LEU A 71 5.82 -5.55 -6.18
CA LEU A 71 5.41 -6.90 -6.55
C LEU A 71 5.75 -7.93 -5.45
N LEU A 72 6.94 -7.83 -4.86
CA LEU A 72 7.33 -8.67 -3.74
C LEU A 72 6.36 -8.52 -2.56
N MET A 73 6.01 -7.30 -2.18
CA MET A 73 5.07 -7.04 -1.10
C MET A 73 3.67 -7.60 -1.39
N ALA A 74 3.21 -7.53 -2.63
CA ALA A 74 1.93 -8.15 -3.03
C ALA A 74 1.96 -9.66 -2.81
N MET A 75 3.05 -10.32 -3.25
CA MET A 75 3.22 -11.77 -3.08
C MET A 75 3.36 -12.16 -1.61
N VAL A 76 4.14 -11.42 -0.82
CA VAL A 76 4.30 -11.66 0.62
C VAL A 76 2.98 -11.49 1.35
N GLY A 77 2.21 -10.44 1.05
CA GLY A 77 0.90 -10.23 1.67
C GLY A 77 -0.08 -11.35 1.36
N LEU A 78 -0.16 -11.77 0.10
CA LEU A 78 -0.97 -12.92 -0.29
C LEU A 78 -0.49 -14.21 0.40
N ALA A 79 0.81 -14.45 0.47
CA ALA A 79 1.37 -15.63 1.13
C ALA A 79 1.05 -15.63 2.63
N VAL A 80 1.31 -14.54 3.35
CA VAL A 80 1.06 -14.45 4.79
C VAL A 80 -0.44 -14.60 5.09
N LEU A 81 -1.31 -13.91 4.36
CA LEU A 81 -2.75 -13.93 4.65
C LEU A 81 -3.42 -15.26 4.27
N ASN A 82 -2.92 -15.96 3.24
CA ASN A 82 -3.55 -17.19 2.74
C ASN A 82 -2.89 -18.48 3.23
N LEU A 83 -1.60 -18.48 3.55
CA LEU A 83 -0.87 -19.71 3.88
C LEU A 83 -0.72 -19.96 5.38
N THR A 84 -0.77 -18.92 6.21
CA THR A 84 -0.71 -19.11 7.68
C THR A 84 -2.10 -19.35 8.27
N ASN A 85 -2.14 -20.16 9.34
CA ASN A 85 -3.31 -20.25 10.23
C ASN A 85 -3.06 -19.47 11.55
N GLU A 86 -1.85 -18.96 11.76
CA GLU A 86 -1.44 -18.30 13.00
C GLU A 86 -1.78 -16.81 12.96
N LEU A 87 -2.84 -16.43 13.67
CA LEU A 87 -3.31 -15.05 13.75
C LEU A 87 -2.26 -14.10 14.34
N LYS A 88 -1.36 -14.59 15.20
CA LYS A 88 -0.22 -13.82 15.71
C LYS A 88 0.73 -13.38 14.60
N VAL A 89 0.97 -14.22 13.60
CA VAL A 89 1.79 -13.91 12.42
C VAL A 89 1.09 -12.83 11.58
N VAL A 90 -0.21 -12.98 11.32
CA VAL A 90 -0.99 -11.97 10.59
C VAL A 90 -0.99 -10.62 11.31
N ARG A 91 -1.20 -10.60 12.62
CA ARG A 91 -1.17 -9.35 13.40
C ARG A 91 0.22 -8.71 13.38
N GLY A 92 1.29 -9.50 13.52
CA GLY A 92 2.66 -9.01 13.40
C GLY A 92 2.96 -8.40 12.01
N TYR A 93 2.51 -9.08 10.95
CA TYR A 93 2.60 -8.57 9.58
C TYR A 93 1.86 -7.24 9.39
N LEU A 94 0.63 -7.13 9.88
CA LEU A 94 -0.16 -5.90 9.78
C LEU A 94 0.44 -4.74 10.59
N VAL A 95 1.09 -5.01 11.72
CA VAL A 95 1.86 -4.00 12.48
C VAL A 95 3.07 -3.52 11.68
N ALA A 96 3.82 -4.43 11.06
CA ALA A 96 4.97 -4.06 10.23
C ALA A 96 4.54 -3.17 9.05
N LEU A 97 3.46 -3.53 8.37
CA LEU A 97 2.87 -2.70 7.31
C LEU A 97 2.39 -1.35 7.82
N TRP A 98 1.75 -1.30 8.99
CA TRP A 98 1.29 -0.05 9.58
C TRP A 98 2.45 0.93 9.86
N ILE A 99 3.59 0.43 10.34
CA ILE A 99 4.81 1.22 10.51
C ILE A 99 5.33 1.70 9.13
N ALA A 100 5.32 0.82 8.13
CA ALA A 100 5.73 1.18 6.78
C ALA A 100 4.84 2.28 6.16
N ASP A 101 3.53 2.25 6.40
CA ASP A 101 2.60 3.27 5.90
C ASP A 101 2.94 4.66 6.47
N LEU A 102 3.16 4.74 7.79
CA LEU A 102 3.52 5.99 8.46
C LEU A 102 4.84 6.54 7.92
N GLY A 103 5.83 5.66 7.75
CA GLY A 103 7.09 6.01 7.12
C GLY A 103 6.87 6.55 5.71
N HIS A 104 6.13 5.84 4.87
CA HIS A 104 5.86 6.21 3.48
C HIS A 104 5.17 7.57 3.35
N ILE A 105 4.09 7.81 4.14
CA ILE A 105 3.39 9.10 4.17
C ILE A 105 4.33 10.21 4.64
N TYR A 106 5.16 9.95 5.66
CA TYR A 106 6.13 10.94 6.15
C TYR A 106 7.14 11.33 5.06
N VAL A 107 7.71 10.38 4.31
CA VAL A 107 8.68 10.73 3.25
C VAL A 107 8.00 11.53 2.13
N CYS A 108 6.76 11.17 1.78
CA CYS A 108 5.96 11.93 0.81
C CYS A 108 5.75 13.37 1.27
N TYR A 109 5.29 13.55 2.51
CA TYR A 109 5.13 14.87 3.12
C TYR A 109 6.44 15.66 3.14
N HIS A 110 7.54 15.03 3.56
CA HIS A 110 8.84 15.67 3.70
C HIS A 110 9.38 16.20 2.36
N VAL A 111 9.18 15.46 1.26
CA VAL A 111 9.67 15.83 -0.07
C VAL A 111 8.71 16.77 -0.80
N MET A 112 7.39 16.54 -0.72
CA MET A 112 6.39 17.39 -1.41
C MET A 112 6.29 18.78 -0.77
N GLY A 113 6.50 18.87 0.55
CA GLY A 113 6.24 20.05 1.36
C GLY A 113 4.77 20.17 1.76
N LEU A 114 4.49 20.96 2.80
CA LEU A 114 3.15 21.09 3.40
C LEU A 114 2.10 21.58 2.39
N ASP A 115 2.44 22.57 1.57
CA ASP A 115 1.49 23.20 0.64
C ASP A 115 0.95 22.20 -0.38
N ARG A 116 1.84 21.45 -1.06
CA ARG A 116 1.43 20.43 -2.04
C ARG A 116 0.80 19.22 -1.38
N PHE A 117 1.24 18.88 -0.17
CA PHE A 117 0.68 17.76 0.58
C PHE A 117 -0.75 18.03 1.03
N LEU A 118 -1.11 19.26 1.39
CA LEU A 118 -2.49 19.60 1.78
C LEU A 118 -3.38 19.97 0.60
N ASP A 119 -2.82 20.29 -0.56
CA ASP A 119 -3.58 20.58 -1.78
C ASP A 119 -4.05 19.30 -2.49
N VAL A 120 -4.91 18.53 -1.81
CA VAL A 120 -5.46 17.26 -2.28
C VAL A 120 -6.19 17.39 -3.61
N ALA A 121 -6.73 18.58 -3.92
CA ALA A 121 -7.42 18.85 -5.18
C ALA A 121 -6.49 18.86 -6.40
N SER A 122 -5.19 19.16 -6.21
CA SER A 122 -4.20 19.17 -7.30
C SER A 122 -3.39 17.87 -7.42
N TRP A 123 -3.66 16.87 -6.58
CA TRP A 123 -2.96 15.59 -6.62
C TRP A 123 -3.16 14.86 -7.95
N ASN A 124 -2.04 14.50 -8.58
CA ASN A 124 -2.01 13.58 -9.71
C ASN A 124 -2.28 12.13 -9.26
N SER A 125 -2.37 11.21 -10.23
CA SER A 125 -2.61 9.78 -9.96
C SER A 125 -1.55 9.19 -9.03
N MET A 126 -0.29 9.63 -9.15
CA MET A 126 0.80 9.11 -8.36
C MET A 126 0.75 9.59 -6.90
N ALA A 127 0.41 10.85 -6.65
CA ALA A 127 0.18 11.38 -5.31
C ALA A 127 -1.02 10.71 -4.63
N TRP A 128 -2.10 10.44 -5.36
CA TRP A 128 -3.22 9.64 -4.85
C TRP A 128 -2.81 8.22 -4.49
N GLY A 129 -1.95 7.57 -5.29
CA GLY A 129 -1.40 6.26 -4.96
C GLY A 129 -0.48 6.27 -3.74
N ASN A 130 0.51 7.17 -3.74
CA ASN A 130 1.53 7.23 -2.69
C ASN A 130 0.95 7.70 -1.35
N VAL A 131 0.07 8.70 -1.34
CA VAL A 131 -0.47 9.27 -0.10
C VAL A 131 -1.90 8.79 0.16
N GLY A 132 -2.81 8.93 -0.80
CA GLY A 132 -4.23 8.61 -0.59
C GLY A 132 -4.48 7.13 -0.29
N VAL A 133 -3.99 6.23 -1.15
CA VAL A 133 -4.13 4.78 -0.96
C VAL A 133 -3.40 4.33 0.31
N THR A 134 -2.17 4.80 0.54
CA THR A 134 -1.40 4.49 1.76
C THR A 134 -2.12 4.96 3.03
N ALA A 135 -2.73 6.16 3.02
CA ALA A 135 -3.51 6.66 4.15
C ALA A 135 -4.75 5.79 4.40
N LEU A 136 -5.48 5.39 3.36
CA LEU A 136 -6.61 4.46 3.48
C LEU A 136 -6.18 3.13 4.12
N LEU A 137 -5.06 2.57 3.68
CA LEU A 137 -4.51 1.33 4.22
C LEU A 137 -4.08 1.51 5.68
N CYS A 138 -3.37 2.59 6.00
CA CYS A 138 -2.94 2.92 7.36
C CYS A 138 -4.13 3.07 8.32
N LEU A 139 -5.18 3.78 7.91
CA LEU A 139 -6.41 3.96 8.70
C LEU A 139 -7.14 2.63 8.90
N THR A 140 -7.23 1.81 7.84
CA THR A 140 -7.85 0.47 7.94
C THR A 140 -7.07 -0.43 8.90
N ARG A 141 -5.74 -0.42 8.85
CA ARG A 141 -4.87 -1.15 9.78
C ARG A 141 -5.01 -0.62 11.20
N THR A 142 -5.06 0.69 11.39
CA THR A 142 -5.28 1.33 12.70
C THR A 142 -6.60 0.87 13.30
N ALA A 143 -7.70 0.97 12.55
CA ALA A 143 -9.02 0.54 12.99
C ALA A 143 -9.07 -0.96 13.30
N TYR A 144 -8.40 -1.80 12.49
CA TYR A 144 -8.29 -3.23 12.76
C TYR A 144 -7.47 -3.55 14.01
N LEU A 145 -6.31 -2.92 14.20
CA LEU A 145 -5.44 -3.16 15.34
C LEU A 145 -6.08 -2.69 16.66
N LEU A 146 -6.87 -1.61 16.62
CA LEU A 146 -7.70 -1.14 17.73
C LEU A 146 -8.95 -2.00 17.98
N GLY A 147 -9.25 -2.97 17.11
CA GLY A 147 -10.40 -3.87 17.27
C GLY A 147 -11.76 -3.26 16.89
N LEU A 148 -11.78 -2.16 16.13
CA LEU A 148 -13.02 -1.47 15.74
C LEU A 148 -13.94 -2.29 14.82
N PHE A 149 -13.39 -3.31 14.15
CA PHE A 149 -14.16 -4.22 13.28
C PHE A 149 -14.67 -5.48 14.01
N GLY A 150 -14.53 -5.54 15.33
CA GLY A 150 -14.88 -6.70 16.14
C GLY A 150 -13.72 -7.67 16.37
N LYS A 151 -13.97 -8.73 17.13
CA LYS A 151 -12.98 -9.76 17.44
C LYS A 151 -12.80 -10.69 16.23
N ASP A 152 -11.56 -11.08 15.98
CA ASP A 152 -11.19 -12.09 14.99
C ASP A 152 -11.99 -13.38 15.28
N VAL A 153 -12.63 -13.96 14.26
CA VAL A 153 -13.45 -15.16 14.46
C VAL A 153 -12.51 -16.35 14.65
N PRO A 154 -12.57 -17.07 15.78
CA PRO A 154 -11.74 -18.24 15.98
C PRO A 154 -12.01 -19.27 14.87
N LEU A 155 -10.97 -19.76 14.20
CA LEU A 155 -11.09 -20.71 13.08
C LEU A 155 -11.95 -21.94 13.45
N LYS A 156 -11.88 -22.37 14.71
CA LYS A 156 -12.67 -23.47 15.28
C LYS A 156 -14.20 -23.27 15.23
N ASN A 157 -14.67 -22.03 15.19
CA ASN A 157 -16.10 -21.69 15.10
C ASN A 157 -16.58 -21.63 13.63
N LEU A 158 -15.68 -21.48 12.66
CA LEU A 158 -16.03 -21.55 11.24
C LEU A 158 -16.27 -23.00 10.79
N GLU A 159 -15.54 -23.96 11.37
CA GLU A 159 -15.74 -25.40 11.14
C GLU A 159 -17.12 -25.88 11.61
N LYS A 160 -17.60 -25.41 12.78
CA LYS A 160 -18.93 -25.72 13.31
C LYS A 160 -20.10 -25.15 12.52
N LYS A 161 -19.86 -24.13 11.69
CA LYS A 161 -20.89 -23.49 10.87
C LYS A 161 -21.05 -24.16 9.50
N GLN A 162 -20.10 -25.05 9.15
CA GLN A 162 -20.08 -25.82 7.90
C GLN A 162 -20.47 -27.30 8.10
N GLN A 163 -20.65 -27.74 9.34
CA GLN A 163 -21.30 -29.00 9.71
C GLN A 163 -22.77 -28.76 10.04
#